data_AF-A0A1E4C8C3-F1
#
_entry.id   AF-A0A1E4C8C3-F1
#
_cell.length_a   1.000
_cell.length_b   1.000
_cell.length_c   1.000
_cell.angle_alpha   90.00
_cell.angle_beta   90.00
_cell.angle_gamma   90.00
#
_symmetry.space_group_name_H-M   'P 1'
#
loop_
_entity.id
_entity.type
_entity.pdbx_description
1 polymer ?
#
loop_
_entity_poly.entity_id
_entity_poly.type
_entity_poly.pdbx_seq_one_letter_code
_entity_poly.pdbx_strand_id
1 'polypeptide(L)'
;MKRTCLVAAGAALLIGLGLTPALVHAQETGLASIHAWVPAGRTKTCLATHFHDGSGAGKTKKDAERAAIQSWESFTIWEYGPSWGRWNLSETKTINCDRKTTSEFSCQVSSRPCISKVARKTAKTAKSSKAAKGEKR
;
A
#
# COMPACT_ATOMS: atom_id res chain seq x y z
N MET A 1 -1.04 66.14 17.08
CA MET A 1 -2.01 66.03 18.19
C MET A 1 -2.21 64.56 18.49
N LYS A 2 -1.94 64.15 19.74
CA LYS A 2 -2.00 62.76 20.22
C LYS A 2 -3.45 62.36 20.52
N ARG A 3 -3.86 61.15 20.16
CA ARG A 3 -4.95 60.43 20.84
C ARG A 3 -4.55 58.96 20.98
N THR A 4 -4.28 58.59 22.22
CA THR A 4 -3.88 57.25 22.65
C THR A 4 -5.10 56.55 23.26
N CYS A 5 -5.26 55.27 22.90
CA CYS A 5 -5.87 54.10 23.56
C CYS A 5 -7.19 54.22 24.37
N LEU A 6 -8.03 53.19 24.20
CA LEU A 6 -8.63 52.25 25.19
C LEU A 6 -9.81 51.54 24.47
N VAL A 7 -10.20 50.28 24.64
CA VAL A 7 -9.76 49.08 25.34
C VAL A 7 -10.43 47.91 24.62
N ALA A 8 -9.75 46.77 24.57
CA ALA A 8 -10.18 45.52 23.99
C ALA A 8 -11.38 44.90 24.74
N ALA A 9 -12.32 44.32 24.01
CA ALA A 9 -13.24 43.30 24.52
C ALA A 9 -13.79 42.47 23.35
N GLY A 10 -13.68 41.14 23.46
CA GLY A 10 -14.67 40.24 22.86
C GLY A 10 -14.16 39.19 21.87
N ALA A 11 -14.02 37.96 22.39
CA ALA A 11 -14.15 36.67 21.70
C ALA A 11 -13.05 36.25 20.70
N ALA A 12 -11.93 35.75 21.24
CA ALA A 12 -11.14 34.74 20.54
C ALA A 12 -11.91 33.40 20.53
N LEU A 13 -12.60 33.10 19.43
CA LEU A 13 -13.14 31.77 19.18
C LEU A 13 -12.00 30.86 18.71
N LEU A 14 -11.27 30.26 19.66
CA LEU A 14 -10.30 29.19 19.36
C LEU A 14 -11.09 27.92 18.97
N ILE A 15 -11.39 27.78 17.68
CA ILE A 15 -11.77 26.48 17.12
C ILE A 15 -10.50 25.65 17.06
N GLY A 16 -10.22 24.94 18.15
CA GLY A 16 -9.25 23.84 18.18
C GLY A 16 -9.77 22.70 17.31
N LEU A 17 -9.54 22.79 16.01
CA LEU A 17 -9.71 21.66 15.10
C LEU A 17 -8.58 20.66 15.43
N GLY A 18 -8.88 19.72 16.33
CA GLY A 18 -8.00 18.62 16.64
C GLY A 18 -7.71 17.82 15.38
N LEU A 19 -6.52 17.99 14.81
CA LEU A 19 -5.94 17.02 13.89
C LEU A 19 -5.64 15.76 14.69
N THR A 20 -6.64 14.91 14.90
CA THR A 20 -6.35 13.49 15.14
C THR A 20 -5.84 12.94 13.81
N PRO A 21 -4.59 12.45 13.72
CA PRO A 21 -4.19 11.71 12.54
C PRO A 21 -5.15 10.52 12.44
N ALA A 22 -6.02 10.54 11.44
CA ALA A 22 -6.78 9.36 11.07
C ALA A 22 -5.71 8.31 10.73
N LEU A 23 -5.54 7.32 11.61
CA LEU A 23 -4.78 6.14 11.28
C LEU A 23 -5.54 5.50 10.13
N VAL A 24 -5.11 5.81 8.90
CA VAL A 24 -5.55 5.11 7.69
C VAL A 24 -5.05 3.68 7.87
N HIS A 25 -5.86 2.86 8.52
CA HIS A 25 -5.70 1.42 8.47
C HIS A 25 -5.95 1.07 7.01
N ALA A 26 -4.87 0.97 6.23
CA ALA A 26 -4.91 0.40 4.90
C ALA A 26 -5.48 -1.00 5.05
N GLN A 27 -6.79 -1.08 4.82
CA GLN A 27 -7.56 -2.27 5.09
C GLN A 27 -7.18 -3.28 4.02
N GLU A 28 -6.92 -4.51 4.44
CA GLU A 28 -6.94 -5.61 3.48
C GLU A 28 -8.30 -5.54 2.78
N THR A 29 -8.28 -5.33 1.48
CA THR A 29 -9.47 -5.09 0.61
C THR A 29 -10.40 -6.29 0.58
N GLY A 30 -9.92 -7.46 1.06
CA GLY A 30 -10.68 -8.68 1.19
C GLY A 30 -10.64 -9.57 -0.05
N LEU A 31 -10.26 -9.06 -1.22
CA LEU A 31 -10.22 -9.85 -2.46
C LEU A 31 -9.07 -10.87 -2.46
N ALA A 32 -8.09 -10.74 -1.57
CA ALA A 32 -7.12 -11.81 -1.39
C ALA A 32 -7.80 -13.13 -0.99
N SER A 33 -8.89 -13.06 -0.20
CA SER A 33 -9.51 -14.25 0.41
C SER A 33 -10.32 -15.14 -0.53
N ILE A 34 -10.66 -14.64 -1.73
CA ILE A 34 -11.32 -15.46 -2.77
C ILE A 34 -10.32 -16.24 -3.62
N HIS A 35 -9.02 -16.01 -3.42
CA HIS A 35 -7.96 -16.70 -4.13
C HIS A 35 -7.40 -17.87 -3.33
N ALA A 36 -6.94 -18.91 -4.03
CA ALA A 36 -6.19 -20.01 -3.43
C ALA A 36 -4.78 -19.53 -3.04
N TRP A 37 -4.33 -19.91 -1.84
CA TRP A 37 -3.03 -19.51 -1.30
C TRP A 37 -2.16 -20.74 -1.03
N VAL A 38 -0.88 -20.65 -1.38
CA VAL A 38 0.11 -21.72 -1.18
C VAL A 38 1.22 -21.26 -0.22
N PRO A 39 1.65 -22.10 0.74
CA PRO A 39 2.87 -21.85 1.50
C PRO A 39 4.08 -21.69 0.56
N ALA A 40 4.88 -20.65 0.78
CA ALA A 40 6.13 -20.45 0.05
C ALA A 40 7.25 -20.28 1.09
N GLY A 41 7.93 -21.39 1.39
CA GLY A 41 8.93 -21.45 2.46
C GLY A 41 8.34 -21.29 3.88
N ARG A 42 9.22 -20.92 4.83
CA ARG A 42 8.87 -20.91 6.26
C ARG A 42 8.09 -19.68 6.69
N THR A 43 8.28 -18.53 6.06
CA THR A 43 7.86 -17.23 6.59
C THR A 43 6.75 -16.54 5.80
N LYS A 44 6.37 -17.05 4.63
CA LYS A 44 5.35 -16.41 3.78
C LYS A 44 4.38 -17.39 3.13
N THR A 45 3.33 -16.81 2.55
CA THR A 45 2.27 -17.46 1.78
C THR A 45 2.04 -16.63 0.53
N CYS A 46 1.89 -17.27 -0.62
CA CYS A 46 1.69 -16.61 -1.90
C CYS A 46 0.36 -17.00 -2.52
N LEU A 47 -0.09 -16.24 -3.51
CA LEU A 47 -1.20 -16.67 -4.36
C LEU A 47 -0.79 -17.92 -5.13
N ALA A 48 -1.75 -18.80 -5.40
CA ALA A 48 -1.48 -20.09 -6.04
C ALA A 48 -1.41 -19.99 -7.56
N THR A 49 -2.32 -19.20 -8.15
CA THR A 49 -2.72 -19.39 -9.55
C THR A 49 -2.30 -18.29 -10.51
N HIS A 50 -1.88 -17.11 -10.04
CA HIS A 50 -1.62 -16.00 -10.95
C HIS A 50 -0.52 -15.06 -10.49
N PHE A 51 -0.09 -14.26 -11.46
CA PHE A 51 0.96 -13.26 -11.39
C PHE A 51 0.35 -11.89 -11.66
N HIS A 52 0.97 -10.87 -11.09
CA HIS A 52 0.70 -9.48 -11.45
C HIS A 52 1.86 -8.92 -12.25
N ASP A 53 1.53 -7.98 -13.12
CA ASP A 53 2.49 -7.28 -13.95
C ASP A 53 2.56 -5.80 -13.56
N GLY A 54 3.68 -5.17 -13.85
CA GLY A 54 3.87 -3.74 -13.73
C GLY A 54 4.77 -3.24 -14.84
N SER A 55 4.59 -1.99 -15.25
CA SER A 55 5.43 -1.36 -16.25
C SER A 55 5.80 0.06 -15.85
N GLY A 56 6.94 0.53 -16.33
CA GLY A 56 7.46 1.83 -15.97
C GLY A 56 8.53 2.30 -16.94
N ALA A 57 8.73 3.62 -16.98
CA ALA A 57 9.76 4.26 -17.78
C ALA A 57 10.61 5.20 -16.91
N GLY A 58 11.81 5.50 -17.37
CA GLY A 58 12.72 6.37 -16.64
C GLY A 58 13.97 6.74 -17.44
N LYS A 59 14.67 7.78 -16.99
CA LYS A 59 15.90 8.25 -17.64
C LYS A 59 17.04 7.24 -17.55
N THR A 60 17.04 6.46 -16.48
CA THR A 60 17.96 5.35 -16.26
C THR A 60 17.19 4.03 -16.14
N LYS A 61 17.86 2.90 -16.42
CA LYS A 61 17.30 1.57 -16.19
C LYS A 61 16.74 1.43 -14.76
N LYS A 62 17.47 1.90 -13.76
CA LYS A 62 17.07 1.85 -12.35
C LYS A 62 15.80 2.65 -12.06
N ASP A 63 15.61 3.77 -12.74
CA ASP A 63 14.38 4.57 -12.62
C ASP A 63 13.18 3.85 -13.24
N ALA A 64 13.35 3.28 -14.43
CA ALA A 64 12.31 2.50 -15.09
C ALA A 64 11.93 1.24 -14.30
N GLU A 65 12.91 0.51 -13.74
CA GLU A 65 12.67 -0.63 -12.85
C GLU A 65 11.87 -0.23 -11.62
N ARG A 66 12.27 0.86 -10.95
CA ARG A 66 11.56 1.37 -9.77
C ARG A 66 10.11 1.74 -10.12
N ALA A 67 9.89 2.43 -11.23
CA ALA A 67 8.56 2.80 -11.68
C ALA A 67 7.69 1.57 -11.98
N ALA A 68 8.26 0.55 -12.64
CA ALA A 68 7.55 -0.69 -12.94
C ALA A 68 7.18 -1.48 -11.68
N ILE A 69 8.09 -1.54 -10.70
CA ILE A 69 7.82 -2.15 -9.39
C ILE A 69 6.72 -1.37 -8.66
N GLN A 70 6.76 -0.04 -8.65
CA GLN A 70 5.73 0.79 -8.01
C GLN A 70 4.36 0.61 -8.66
N SER A 71 4.30 0.45 -9.99
CA SER A 71 3.07 0.11 -10.71
C SER A 71 2.52 -1.24 -10.25
N TRP A 72 3.37 -2.27 -10.16
CA TRP A 72 2.99 -3.60 -9.67
C TRP A 72 2.49 -3.55 -8.22
N GLU A 73 3.20 -2.84 -7.34
CA GLU A 73 2.85 -2.70 -5.92
C GLU A 73 1.50 -2.00 -5.79
N SER A 74 1.30 -0.88 -6.47
CA SER A 74 0.06 -0.10 -6.39
C SER A 74 -1.17 -0.91 -6.79
N PHE A 75 -1.10 -1.66 -7.90
CA PHE A 75 -2.21 -2.52 -8.33
C PHE A 75 -2.47 -3.65 -7.32
N THR A 76 -1.42 -4.29 -6.84
CA THR A 76 -1.51 -5.39 -5.86
C THR A 76 -2.05 -4.89 -4.50
N ILE A 77 -1.68 -3.69 -4.07
CA ILE A 77 -2.21 -3.05 -2.86
C ILE A 77 -3.69 -2.73 -3.04
N TRP A 78 -4.07 -2.17 -4.19
CA TRP A 78 -5.47 -1.89 -4.49
C TRP A 78 -6.32 -3.16 -4.49
N GLU A 79 -5.81 -4.24 -5.06
CA GLU A 79 -6.59 -5.48 -5.17
C GLU A 79 -6.61 -6.27 -3.87
N TYR A 80 -5.49 -6.43 -3.17
CA TYR A 80 -5.35 -7.38 -2.04
C TYR A 80 -5.07 -6.74 -0.69
N GLY A 81 -4.64 -5.49 -0.69
CA GLY A 81 -4.22 -4.77 0.50
C GLY A 81 -2.69 -4.60 0.62
N PRO A 82 -2.26 -3.71 1.52
CA PRO A 82 -0.86 -3.30 1.68
C PRO A 82 0.08 -4.46 2.03
N SER A 83 -0.42 -5.50 2.70
CA SER A 83 0.41 -6.63 3.12
C SER A 83 0.85 -7.52 1.96
N TRP A 84 0.14 -7.48 0.83
CA TRP A 84 0.39 -8.27 -0.37
C TRP A 84 1.25 -7.56 -1.41
N GLY A 85 1.10 -6.24 -1.54
CA GLY A 85 1.81 -5.43 -2.52
C GLY A 85 3.22 -5.04 -2.10
N ARG A 86 3.98 -5.99 -1.52
CA ARG A 86 5.38 -5.79 -1.15
C ARG A 86 6.25 -6.57 -2.12
N TRP A 87 6.91 -5.87 -3.05
CA TRP A 87 7.76 -6.52 -4.06
C TRP A 87 8.79 -7.46 -3.44
N ASN A 88 9.46 -7.04 -2.36
CA ASN A 88 10.45 -7.88 -1.67
C ASN A 88 9.90 -9.20 -1.09
N LEU A 89 8.60 -9.30 -0.84
CA LEU A 89 7.98 -10.54 -0.37
C LEU A 89 7.50 -11.45 -1.51
N SER A 90 7.25 -10.90 -2.70
CA SER A 90 6.72 -11.65 -3.84
C SER A 90 7.67 -12.81 -4.27
N GLU A 91 7.22 -13.67 -5.15
CA GLU A 91 8.00 -14.80 -5.67
C GLU A 91 8.03 -14.83 -7.19
N THR A 92 9.00 -15.58 -7.73
CA THR A 92 9.11 -15.82 -9.18
C THR A 92 9.15 -14.51 -9.97
N LYS A 93 10.06 -13.62 -9.55
CA LYS A 93 10.22 -12.28 -10.11
C LYS A 93 10.88 -12.32 -11.46
N THR A 94 10.34 -11.56 -12.40
CA THR A 94 11.00 -11.21 -13.66
C THR A 94 11.04 -9.69 -13.78
N ILE A 95 12.13 -9.19 -14.35
CA ILE A 95 12.34 -7.78 -14.67
C ILE A 95 13.00 -7.75 -16.05
N ASN A 96 12.27 -7.26 -17.04
CA ASN A 96 12.76 -7.06 -18.40
C ASN A 96 12.85 -5.57 -18.65
N CYS A 97 13.98 -5.09 -19.17
CA CYS A 97 14.21 -3.67 -19.40
C CYS A 97 14.84 -3.44 -20.75
N ASP A 98 14.21 -2.56 -21.53
CA ASP A 98 14.72 -2.12 -22.82
C ASP A 98 15.14 -0.67 -22.75
N ARG A 99 16.29 -0.37 -23.34
CA ARG A 99 16.63 1.01 -23.69
C ARG A 99 15.78 1.42 -24.90
N LYS A 100 14.97 2.46 -24.77
CA LYS A 100 14.11 2.97 -25.85
C LYS A 100 14.81 4.08 -26.64
N THR A 101 15.55 4.95 -25.95
CA THR A 101 16.40 5.99 -26.57
C THR A 101 17.72 6.15 -25.80
N THR A 102 18.58 7.08 -26.20
CA THR A 102 19.80 7.42 -25.46
C THR A 102 19.55 7.84 -24.00
N SER A 103 18.36 8.40 -23.71
CA SER A 103 18.00 8.93 -22.40
C SER A 103 16.68 8.36 -21.86
N GLU A 104 16.22 7.22 -22.38
CA GLU A 104 14.98 6.58 -21.95
C GLU A 104 15.12 5.06 -21.87
N PHE A 105 14.65 4.51 -20.75
CA PHE A 105 14.44 3.09 -20.52
C PHE A 105 12.96 2.82 -20.23
N SER A 106 12.51 1.63 -20.61
CA SER A 106 11.23 1.07 -20.20
C SER A 106 11.46 -0.31 -19.62
N CYS A 107 10.79 -0.61 -18.51
CA CYS A 107 10.85 -1.92 -17.87
C CYS A 107 9.45 -2.50 -17.67
N GLN A 108 9.36 -3.81 -17.75
CA GLN A 108 8.21 -4.63 -17.40
C GLN A 108 8.63 -5.60 -16.30
N VAL A 109 7.79 -5.74 -15.29
CA VAL A 109 8.01 -6.66 -14.19
C VAL A 109 6.83 -7.60 -14.06
N SER A 110 7.08 -8.84 -13.68
CA SER A 110 6.03 -9.80 -13.33
C SER A 110 6.45 -10.53 -12.06
N SER A 111 5.52 -10.71 -11.12
CA SER A 111 5.77 -11.55 -9.95
C SER A 111 4.49 -12.03 -9.29
N ARG A 112 4.63 -13.10 -8.51
CA ARG A 112 3.53 -13.71 -7.76
C ARG A 112 3.38 -13.04 -6.39
N PRO A 113 2.25 -12.38 -6.08
CA PRO A 113 2.05 -11.72 -4.79
C PRO A 113 2.16 -12.66 -3.59
N CYS A 114 2.76 -12.17 -2.51
CA CYS A 114 2.92 -12.91 -1.27
C CYS A 114 2.76 -12.02 -0.04
N ILE A 115 2.35 -12.64 1.05
CA ILE A 115 2.20 -12.02 2.37
C ILE A 115 3.06 -12.76 3.41
N SER A 116 3.57 -12.04 4.40
CA SER A 116 4.24 -12.69 5.55
C SER A 116 3.21 -13.45 6.40
N LYS A 117 3.61 -14.58 6.98
CA LYS A 117 2.75 -15.34 7.90
C LYS A 117 2.35 -14.53 9.13
N VAL A 118 3.18 -13.56 9.54
CA VAL A 118 2.88 -12.63 10.63
C VAL A 118 1.74 -11.69 10.23
N ALA A 119 1.86 -11.00 9.09
CA ALA A 119 0.82 -10.10 8.60
C ALA A 119 -0.51 -10.83 8.35
N ARG A 120 -0.45 -12.06 7.82
CA ARG A 120 -1.63 -12.92 7.66
C ARG A 120 -2.33 -13.21 8.99
N LYS A 121 -1.59 -13.53 10.05
CA LYS A 121 -2.17 -13.77 11.38
C LYS A 121 -2.87 -12.51 11.90
N THR A 122 -2.22 -11.36 11.77
CA THR A 122 -2.81 -10.06 12.17
C THR A 122 -4.10 -9.75 11.41
N ALA A 123 -4.13 -9.98 10.10
CA ALA A 123 -5.33 -9.79 9.29
C ALA A 123 -6.49 -10.70 9.70
N LYS A 124 -6.21 -11.97 10.05
CA LYS A 124 -7.23 -12.90 10.57
C LYS A 124 -7.80 -12.43 11.91
N THR A 125 -6.94 -12.05 12.87
CA THR A 125 -7.38 -11.57 14.17
C THR A 125 -8.24 -10.32 14.04
N ALA A 126 -7.83 -9.35 13.22
CA ALA A 126 -8.61 -8.13 12.97
C ALA A 126 -10.01 -8.42 12.39
N LYS A 127 -10.14 -9.41 11.50
CA LYS A 127 -11.44 -9.85 10.96
C LYS A 127 -12.33 -10.45 12.04
N SER A 128 -11.80 -11.33 12.90
CA SER A 128 -12.55 -11.91 14.02
C SER A 128 -13.00 -10.86 15.03
N SER A 129 -12.16 -9.88 15.37
CA SER A 129 -12.53 -8.80 16.28
C SER A 129 -13.63 -7.88 15.72
N LYS A 130 -13.63 -7.62 14.41
CA LYS A 130 -14.72 -6.86 13.76
C LYS A 130 -16.03 -7.64 13.76
N ALA A 131 -16.01 -8.94 13.48
CA ALA A 131 -17.20 -9.81 13.55
C ALA A 131 -17.81 -9.83 14.96
N ALA A 132 -16.98 -10.03 16.00
CA ALA A 132 -17.43 -10.04 17.39
C ALA A 132 -18.02 -8.70 17.86
N LYS A 133 -17.62 -7.57 17.25
CA LYS A 133 -18.18 -6.25 17.53
C LYS A 133 -19.46 -5.96 16.73
N GLY A 134 -19.64 -6.62 15.59
CA GLY A 134 -20.86 -6.54 14.76
C GLY A 134 -22.03 -7.35 15.32
N GLU A 135 -21.76 -8.46 16.01
CA GLU A 135 -22.78 -9.29 16.68
C GLU A 135 -23.41 -8.64 17.93
N LYS A 136 -22.84 -7.52 18.41
CA LYS A 136 -23.38 -6.76 19.56
C LYS A 136 -24.26 -5.57 19.15
N ARG A 137 -24.91 -5.61 17.99
CA ARG A 137 -25.88 -4.60 17.54
C ARG A 137 -27.21 -5.22 17.20
#